data_AF-A0A6I4TBS6-F1
#
_entry.id   AF-A0A6I4TBS6-F1
#
_cell.length_a   1.000
_cell.length_b   1.000
_cell.length_c   1.000
_cell.angle_alpha   90.00
_cell.angle_beta   90.00
_cell.angle_gamma   90.00
#
_symmetry.space_group_name_H-M   'P 1'
#
loop_
_entity.id
_entity.type
_entity.pdbx_description
1 polymer ?
#
loop_
_entity_poly.entity_id
_entity_poly.type
_entity_poly.pdbx_seq_one_letter_code
_entity_poly.pdbx_strand_id
1 'polypeptide(L)'
;MLSSLKRRAMWKLFPDGMASGGMALVAVGIKAADPSFDQVTMVGPEIMEVLPVLESEACFGAAQELVASIPGGRQPSNWPEAPGVRRFTDANRPYLKPGRGPLLVVLRENDPAIPLDITKRALAERCKLQREVSVETDPGMDHVQVIHASFPRQLELIADRFASGTVQTDPERENT
;
A
#
# COMPACT_ATOMS: atom_id res chain seq x y z
N MET A 1 8.71 -14.62 25.29
CA MET A 1 9.79 -14.32 24.31
C MET A 1 9.44 -14.62 22.84
N LEU A 2 8.30 -15.25 22.52
CA LEU A 2 7.91 -15.62 21.14
C LEU A 2 7.32 -14.49 20.26
N SER A 3 7.03 -13.30 20.81
CA SER A 3 6.37 -12.20 20.06
C SER A 3 7.33 -11.26 19.33
N SER A 4 8.61 -11.22 19.71
CA SER A 4 9.63 -10.35 19.08
C SER A 4 10.14 -10.92 17.75
N LEU A 5 10.30 -12.24 17.67
CA LEU A 5 10.80 -12.93 16.47
C LEU A 5 9.83 -12.88 15.28
N LYS A 6 8.51 -12.90 15.52
CA LYS A 6 7.50 -12.78 14.45
C LYS A 6 7.42 -11.38 13.83
N ARG A 7 7.81 -10.32 14.58
CA ARG A 7 7.80 -8.94 14.08
C ARG A 7 8.98 -8.60 13.18
N ARG A 8 10.12 -9.28 13.32
CA ARG A 8 11.32 -9.06 12.50
C ARG A 8 11.19 -9.55 11.04
N ALA A 9 10.24 -10.43 10.75
CA ALA A 9 10.11 -11.04 9.42
C ALA A 9 9.35 -10.16 8.41
N MET A 10 8.67 -9.09 8.86
CA MET A 10 7.67 -8.38 8.05
C MET A 10 8.26 -7.33 7.09
N TRP A 11 9.53 -6.97 7.20
CA TRP A 11 10.06 -5.74 6.56
C TRP A 11 11.30 -5.94 5.69
N LYS A 12 11.60 -7.17 5.27
CA LYS A 12 12.66 -7.47 4.26
C LYS A 12 12.24 -7.10 2.84
N LEU A 13 11.74 -5.88 2.64
CA LEU A 13 11.18 -5.40 1.36
C LEU A 13 11.94 -4.23 0.76
N PHE A 14 12.82 -3.64 1.55
CA PHE A 14 13.86 -2.75 1.07
C PHE A 14 15.17 -3.39 1.49
N PRO A 15 15.84 -4.16 0.62
CA PRO A 15 17.16 -4.68 0.95
C PRO A 15 18.03 -3.46 1.32
N ASP A 16 18.53 -3.50 2.56
CA ASP A 16 19.52 -2.59 3.15
C ASP A 16 19.07 -1.23 3.70
N GLY A 17 17.75 -0.96 3.78
CA GLY A 17 17.25 0.29 4.37
C GLY A 17 17.63 1.54 3.58
N MET A 18 17.98 1.39 2.30
CA MET A 18 18.12 2.51 1.38
C MET A 18 16.79 3.27 1.29
N ALA A 19 16.88 4.60 1.27
CA ALA A 19 15.72 5.44 1.03
C ALA A 19 15.13 5.16 -0.36
N SER A 20 13.80 5.24 -0.47
CA SER A 20 13.11 5.17 -1.77
C SER A 20 12.21 6.39 -1.96
N GLY A 21 12.11 6.86 -3.19
CA GLY A 21 11.24 8.00 -3.54
C GLY A 21 9.77 7.70 -3.24
N GLY A 22 9.33 6.47 -3.46
CA GLY A 22 7.99 6.02 -3.08
C GLY A 22 7.73 6.18 -1.58
N MET A 23 8.67 5.77 -0.72
CA MET A 23 8.49 5.90 0.73
C MET A 23 8.65 7.35 1.22
N ALA A 24 9.43 8.18 0.52
CA ALA A 24 9.48 9.62 0.80
C ALA A 24 8.15 10.31 0.48
N LEU A 25 7.52 9.97 -0.65
CA LEU A 25 6.17 10.43 -0.98
C LEU A 25 5.10 9.93 0.02
N VAL A 26 5.24 8.71 0.54
CA VAL A 26 4.37 8.23 1.63
C VAL A 26 4.57 9.10 2.88
N ALA A 27 5.80 9.46 3.25
CA ALA A 27 6.04 10.32 4.41
C ALA A 27 5.41 11.71 4.24
N VAL A 28 5.47 12.28 3.03
CA VAL A 28 4.74 13.50 2.64
C VAL A 28 3.23 13.31 2.83
N GLY A 29 2.65 12.22 2.33
CA GLY A 29 1.23 11.93 2.49
C GLY A 29 0.80 11.77 3.95
N ILE A 30 1.63 11.13 4.78
CA ILE A 30 1.37 11.02 6.23
C ILE A 30 1.40 12.41 6.87
N LYS A 31 2.37 13.27 6.53
CA LYS A 31 2.46 14.64 7.07
C LYS A 31 1.22 15.48 6.72
N ALA A 32 0.72 15.34 5.49
CA ALA A 32 -0.49 16.02 5.06
C ALA A 32 -1.73 15.56 5.86
N ALA A 33 -1.82 14.27 6.21
CA ALA A 33 -2.93 13.71 6.98
C ALA A 33 -2.80 13.91 8.51
N ASP A 34 -1.57 13.98 9.03
CA ASP A 34 -1.22 14.21 10.42
C ASP A 34 -0.12 15.27 10.49
N PRO A 35 -0.48 16.56 10.65
CA PRO A 35 0.50 17.65 10.73
C PRO A 35 1.50 17.51 11.88
N SER A 36 1.21 16.69 12.90
CA SER A 36 2.14 16.41 14.00
C SER A 36 3.20 15.37 13.67
N PHE A 37 3.07 14.68 12.54
CA PHE A 37 4.04 13.68 12.10
C PHE A 37 5.41 14.32 11.82
N ASP A 38 6.46 13.70 12.36
CA ASP A 38 7.84 14.04 12.09
C ASP A 38 8.41 13.10 11.03
N GLN A 39 8.51 13.61 9.79
CA GLN A 39 8.93 12.85 8.61
C GLN A 39 10.34 12.27 8.78
N VAL A 40 11.23 12.89 9.56
CA VAL A 40 12.61 12.40 9.76
C VAL A 40 12.63 11.01 10.38
N THR A 41 11.62 10.68 11.18
CA THR A 41 11.46 9.36 11.81
C THR A 41 11.17 8.25 10.80
N MET A 42 10.80 8.62 9.57
CA MET A 42 10.51 7.69 8.48
C MET A 42 11.53 7.71 7.35
N VAL A 43 11.96 8.89 6.91
CA VAL A 43 12.84 9.02 5.74
C VAL A 43 14.31 9.21 6.10
N GLY A 44 14.63 9.55 7.35
CA GLY A 44 15.98 9.86 7.79
C GLY A 44 16.38 11.31 7.50
N PRO A 45 17.43 11.83 8.16
CA PRO A 45 17.84 13.23 8.03
C PRO A 45 18.31 13.60 6.62
N GLU A 46 18.96 12.69 5.89
CA GLU A 46 19.51 12.96 4.56
C GLU A 46 18.41 13.24 3.52
N ILE A 47 17.21 12.68 3.70
CA ILE A 47 16.09 12.85 2.76
C ILE A 47 15.27 14.10 3.09
N MET A 48 15.42 14.68 4.28
CA MET A 48 14.64 15.86 4.69
C MET A 48 14.84 17.05 3.75
N GLU A 49 16.05 17.21 3.20
CA GLU A 49 16.40 18.35 2.33
C GLU A 49 15.63 18.35 1.01
N VAL A 50 15.24 17.18 0.51
CA VAL A 50 14.50 17.06 -0.75
C VAL A 50 13.00 16.98 -0.58
N LEU A 51 12.48 16.86 0.64
CA LEU A 51 11.03 16.76 0.89
C LEU A 51 10.23 17.94 0.32
N PRO A 52 10.68 19.22 0.43
CA PRO A 52 9.92 20.33 -0.15
C PRO A 52 9.74 20.19 -1.67
N VAL A 53 10.76 19.71 -2.39
CA VAL A 53 10.69 19.45 -3.84
C VAL A 53 9.75 18.28 -4.13
N LEU A 54 9.78 17.23 -3.30
CA LEU A 54 8.83 16.12 -3.40
C LEU A 54 7.38 16.54 -3.16
N GLU A 55 7.16 17.54 -2.31
CA GLU A 55 5.83 18.06 -1.97
C GLU A 55 5.24 18.95 -3.08
N SER A 56 6.06 19.75 -3.76
CA SER A 56 5.59 20.75 -4.72
C SER A 56 5.72 20.36 -6.20
N GLU A 57 6.71 19.54 -6.54
CA GLU A 57 7.22 19.47 -7.92
C GLU A 57 7.40 18.04 -8.45
N ALA A 58 7.64 17.05 -7.58
CA ALA A 58 7.99 15.71 -8.03
C ALA A 58 6.79 14.76 -8.11
N CYS A 59 6.54 14.22 -9.31
CA CYS A 59 5.72 13.02 -9.50
C CYS A 59 6.52 11.75 -9.16
N PHE A 60 5.84 10.59 -9.09
CA PHE A 60 6.44 9.32 -8.64
C PHE A 60 7.79 8.97 -9.28
N GLY A 61 7.92 9.08 -10.61
CA GLY A 61 9.20 8.79 -11.30
C GLY A 61 10.32 9.74 -10.88
N ALA A 62 10.08 11.05 -10.91
CA ALA A 62 11.05 12.06 -10.50
C ALA A 62 11.44 11.92 -9.01
N ALA A 63 10.50 11.54 -8.15
CA ALA A 63 10.77 11.29 -6.73
C ALA A 63 11.73 10.11 -6.54
N GLN A 64 11.59 9.03 -7.32
CA GLN A 64 12.49 7.88 -7.26
C GLN A 64 13.91 8.28 -7.67
N GLU A 65 14.06 9.01 -8.77
CA GLU A 65 15.36 9.49 -9.25
C GLU A 65 16.02 10.45 -8.25
N LEU A 66 15.25 11.41 -7.73
CA LEU A 66 15.74 12.40 -6.77
C LEU A 66 16.26 11.74 -5.49
N VAL A 67 15.48 10.84 -4.88
CA VAL A 67 15.91 10.15 -3.65
C VAL A 67 17.08 9.21 -3.91
N ALA A 68 17.11 8.49 -5.04
CA ALA A 68 18.23 7.63 -5.41
C ALA A 68 19.54 8.40 -5.62
N SER A 69 19.46 9.70 -5.95
CA SER A 69 20.63 10.57 -6.13
C SER A 69 21.29 11.00 -4.81
N ILE A 70 20.61 10.83 -3.66
CA ILE A 70 21.09 11.31 -2.35
C ILE A 70 22.14 10.36 -1.77
N PRO A 71 23.41 10.78 -1.65
CA PRO A 71 24.47 9.92 -1.12
C PRO A 71 24.21 9.54 0.34
N GLY A 72 24.23 8.24 0.64
CA GLY A 72 24.05 7.75 2.01
C GLY A 72 22.62 7.81 2.54
N GLY A 73 21.64 8.23 1.72
CA GLY A 73 20.23 8.30 2.12
C GLY A 73 19.68 6.95 2.58
N ARG A 74 19.30 6.87 3.86
CA ARG A 74 18.77 5.64 4.48
C ARG A 74 17.57 5.93 5.36
N GLN A 75 16.58 5.05 5.26
CA GLN A 75 15.48 5.06 6.22
C GLN A 75 15.97 4.53 7.58
N PRO A 76 15.53 5.11 8.71
CA PRO A 76 15.76 4.54 10.02
C PRO A 76 15.27 3.09 10.08
N SER A 77 16.07 2.15 10.58
CA SER A 77 15.72 0.71 10.55
C SER A 77 14.43 0.37 11.32
N ASN A 78 14.02 1.22 12.26
CA ASN A 78 12.81 1.13 13.05
C ASN A 78 11.68 2.07 12.57
N TRP A 79 11.80 2.68 11.39
CA TRP A 79 10.78 3.60 10.87
C TRP A 79 9.34 3.04 10.89
N PRO A 80 9.06 1.74 10.65
CA PRO A 80 7.68 1.23 10.70
C PRO A 80 7.05 1.33 12.08
N GLU A 81 7.88 1.41 13.14
CA GLU A 81 7.44 1.52 14.53
C GLU A 81 7.27 2.99 14.97
N ALA A 82 7.62 3.96 14.12
CA ALA A 82 7.42 5.38 14.41
C ALA A 82 5.94 5.64 14.72
N PRO A 83 5.60 6.39 15.80
CA PRO A 83 4.22 6.55 16.24
C PRO A 83 3.28 7.08 15.14
N GLY A 84 3.72 8.05 14.33
CA GLY A 84 2.91 8.59 13.22
C GLY A 84 2.69 7.58 12.10
N VAL A 85 3.71 6.81 11.74
CA VAL A 85 3.59 5.71 10.76
C VAL A 85 2.59 4.67 11.26
N ARG A 86 2.71 4.24 12.53
CA ARG A 86 1.78 3.28 13.12
C ARG A 86 0.35 3.80 13.14
N ARG A 87 0.12 5.03 13.59
CA ARG A 87 -1.21 5.65 13.56
C ARG A 87 -1.79 5.67 12.16
N PHE A 88 -1.01 6.10 11.17
CA PHE A 88 -1.45 6.12 9.78
C PHE A 88 -1.78 4.72 9.26
N THR A 89 -0.90 3.74 9.47
CA THR A 89 -1.13 2.36 9.04
C THR A 89 -2.30 1.72 9.75
N ASP A 90 -2.54 2.02 11.04
CA ASP A 90 -3.67 1.49 11.80
C ASP A 90 -5.00 2.08 11.31
N ALA A 91 -5.02 3.37 10.95
CA ALA A 91 -6.18 4.03 10.35
C ALA A 91 -6.48 3.53 8.91
N ASN A 92 -5.45 3.15 8.15
CA ASN A 92 -5.53 2.79 6.74
C ASN A 92 -5.51 1.27 6.49
N ARG A 93 -6.38 0.52 7.19
CA ARG A 93 -6.56 -0.92 6.98
C ARG A 93 -7.91 -1.24 6.36
N PRO A 94 -8.13 -0.92 5.07
CA PRO A 94 -9.43 -1.16 4.43
C PRO A 94 -9.83 -2.64 4.49
N TYR A 95 -8.87 -3.57 4.44
CA TYR A 95 -9.08 -5.02 4.53
C TYR A 95 -9.73 -5.50 5.84
N LEU A 96 -9.77 -4.67 6.89
CA LEU A 96 -10.45 -4.97 8.16
C LEU A 96 -11.89 -4.42 8.24
N LYS A 97 -12.38 -3.76 7.19
CA LYS A 97 -13.74 -3.21 7.12
C LYS A 97 -14.54 -3.92 6.03
N PRO A 98 -15.84 -4.22 6.21
CA PRO A 98 -16.67 -4.81 5.15
C PRO A 98 -16.59 -4.03 3.84
N GLY A 99 -16.49 -4.75 2.71
CA GLY A 99 -16.52 -4.18 1.37
C GLY A 99 -17.90 -4.29 0.73
N ARG A 100 -18.13 -3.56 -0.35
CA ARG A 100 -19.37 -3.63 -1.15
C ARG A 100 -19.13 -4.40 -2.44
N GLY A 101 -19.89 -5.46 -2.66
CA GLY A 101 -19.86 -6.30 -3.86
C GLY A 101 -18.59 -7.17 -4.03
N PRO A 102 -18.50 -7.93 -5.13
CA PRO A 102 -17.38 -8.83 -5.38
C PRO A 102 -16.03 -8.11 -5.51
N LEU A 103 -14.97 -8.71 -4.97
CA LEU A 103 -13.59 -8.21 -5.02
C LEU A 103 -12.72 -9.17 -5.82
N LEU A 104 -12.06 -8.66 -6.85
CA LEU A 104 -10.95 -9.34 -7.53
C LEU A 104 -9.63 -8.79 -7.00
N VAL A 105 -8.71 -9.69 -6.66
CA VAL A 105 -7.33 -9.37 -6.27
C VAL A 105 -6.39 -10.13 -7.20
N VAL A 106 -5.71 -9.40 -8.08
CA VAL A 106 -4.72 -9.96 -9.01
C VAL A 106 -3.32 -9.63 -8.50
N LEU A 107 -2.48 -10.65 -8.36
CA LEU A 107 -1.16 -10.53 -7.74
C LEU A 107 -0.09 -11.22 -8.57
N ARG A 108 1.15 -10.87 -8.29
CA ARG A 108 2.33 -11.64 -8.68
C ARG A 108 2.95 -12.28 -7.44
N GLU A 109 3.40 -13.53 -7.55
CA GLU A 109 3.99 -14.25 -6.42
C GLU A 109 5.32 -13.65 -5.93
N ASN A 110 6.14 -13.13 -6.85
CA ASN A 110 7.50 -12.65 -6.54
C ASN A 110 7.64 -11.13 -6.65
N ASP A 111 6.58 -10.36 -6.48
CA ASP A 111 6.61 -8.90 -6.67
C ASP A 111 7.58 -8.24 -5.67
N PRO A 112 8.68 -7.61 -6.14
CA PRO A 112 9.64 -6.96 -5.24
C PRO A 112 9.08 -5.69 -4.60
N ALA A 113 8.05 -5.07 -5.19
CA ALA A 113 7.41 -3.87 -4.67
C ALA A 113 6.27 -4.22 -3.69
N ILE A 114 5.50 -5.26 -3.98
CA ILE A 114 4.32 -5.66 -3.18
C ILE A 114 4.52 -7.05 -2.55
N PRO A 115 4.70 -7.13 -1.23
CA PRO A 115 5.03 -8.38 -0.54
C PRO A 115 3.86 -9.38 -0.58
N LEU A 116 4.09 -10.57 -1.11
CA LEU A 116 3.05 -11.60 -1.17
C LEU A 116 2.55 -12.02 0.23
N ASP A 117 3.43 -12.09 1.23
CA ASP A 117 3.07 -12.55 2.58
C ASP A 117 2.15 -11.54 3.30
N ILE A 118 2.43 -10.23 3.18
CA ILE A 118 1.56 -9.18 3.73
C ILE A 118 0.21 -9.22 3.02
N THR A 119 0.20 -9.34 1.69
CA THR A 119 -1.04 -9.39 0.92
C THR A 119 -1.87 -10.63 1.25
N LYS A 120 -1.26 -11.81 1.36
CA LYS A 120 -1.96 -13.04 1.80
C LYS A 120 -2.57 -12.90 3.18
N ARG A 121 -1.90 -12.24 4.13
CA ARG A 121 -2.47 -11.95 5.46
C ARG A 121 -3.68 -11.00 5.37
N ALA A 122 -3.57 -9.93 4.59
CA ALA A 122 -4.68 -8.99 4.39
C ALA A 122 -5.90 -9.67 3.73
N LEU A 123 -5.66 -10.53 2.74
CA LEU A 123 -6.67 -11.34 2.08
C LEU A 123 -7.36 -12.30 3.06
N ALA A 124 -6.61 -12.98 3.93
CA ALA A 124 -7.19 -13.88 4.92
C ALA A 124 -8.16 -13.18 5.88
N GLU A 125 -7.87 -11.93 6.27
CA GLU A 125 -8.82 -11.12 7.06
C GLU A 125 -10.02 -10.67 6.22
N ARG A 126 -9.77 -10.23 4.98
CA ARG A 126 -10.82 -9.82 4.03
C ARG A 126 -11.83 -10.94 3.77
N CYS A 127 -11.38 -12.18 3.56
CA CYS A 127 -12.27 -13.33 3.31
C CYS A 127 -13.18 -13.67 4.50
N LYS A 128 -12.88 -13.23 5.72
CA LYS A 128 -13.79 -13.38 6.87
C LYS A 128 -14.96 -12.40 6.82
N LEU A 129 -14.77 -11.26 6.16
CA LEU A 129 -15.71 -10.14 6.13
C LEU A 129 -16.50 -10.05 4.83
N GLN A 130 -16.06 -10.73 3.77
CA GLN A 130 -16.63 -10.63 2.44
C GLN A 130 -16.76 -12.00 1.81
N ARG A 131 -17.95 -12.31 1.28
CA ARG A 131 -18.28 -13.61 0.69
C ARG A 131 -17.63 -13.83 -0.67
N GLU A 132 -17.55 -12.77 -1.47
CA GLU A 132 -17.10 -12.84 -2.86
C GLU A 132 -15.72 -12.17 -2.98
N VAL A 133 -14.67 -12.97 -2.84
CA VAL A 133 -13.28 -12.57 -3.03
C VAL A 133 -12.61 -13.57 -3.96
N SER A 134 -12.25 -13.12 -5.16
CA SER A 134 -11.47 -13.89 -6.13
C SER A 134 -10.02 -13.46 -6.06
N VAL A 135 -9.11 -14.43 -5.95
CA VAL A 135 -7.66 -14.18 -5.93
C VAL A 135 -7.04 -14.89 -7.11
N GLU A 136 -6.31 -14.14 -7.92
CA GLU A 136 -5.59 -14.65 -9.08
C GLU A 136 -4.10 -14.32 -8.95
N THR A 137 -3.27 -15.24 -9.43
CA THR A 137 -1.82 -15.05 -9.49
C THR A 137 -1.32 -15.27 -10.90
N ASP A 138 -0.57 -14.31 -11.45
CA ASP A 138 0.03 -14.42 -12.78
C ASP A 138 1.52 -14.82 -12.64
N PRO A 139 1.88 -16.09 -12.86
CA PRO A 139 3.27 -16.53 -12.78
C PRO A 139 4.09 -15.96 -13.94
N GLY A 140 5.33 -15.58 -13.66
CA GLY A 140 6.30 -15.18 -14.69
C GLY A 140 6.20 -13.73 -15.21
N MET A 141 5.17 -12.97 -14.82
CA MET A 141 5.08 -11.53 -15.13
C MET A 141 5.83 -10.70 -14.09
N ASP A 142 6.35 -9.52 -14.42
CA ASP A 142 6.83 -8.50 -13.46
C ASP A 142 5.70 -7.60 -12.92
N HIS A 143 6.04 -6.66 -12.03
CA HIS A 143 5.08 -5.72 -11.41
C HIS A 143 4.28 -4.90 -12.44
N VAL A 144 4.94 -4.42 -13.51
CA VAL A 144 4.30 -3.60 -14.54
C VAL A 144 3.48 -4.48 -15.48
N GLN A 145 4.02 -5.64 -15.84
CA GLN A 145 3.34 -6.61 -16.72
C GLN A 145 2.02 -7.11 -16.12
N VAL A 146 1.96 -7.43 -14.82
CA VAL A 146 0.71 -7.88 -14.17
C VAL A 146 -0.36 -6.78 -14.14
N ILE A 147 0.03 -5.51 -13.97
CA ILE A 147 -0.89 -4.37 -14.05
C ILE A 147 -1.54 -4.31 -15.44
N HIS A 148 -0.75 -4.41 -16.50
CA HIS A 148 -1.29 -4.35 -17.86
C HIS A 148 -2.09 -5.60 -18.24
N ALA A 149 -1.58 -6.80 -17.94
CA ALA A 149 -2.22 -8.06 -18.29
C ALA A 149 -3.51 -8.32 -17.51
N SER A 150 -3.71 -7.68 -16.35
CA SER A 150 -4.94 -7.81 -15.56
C SER A 150 -6.08 -6.90 -16.02
N PHE A 151 -5.81 -5.92 -16.89
CA PHE A 151 -6.79 -4.91 -17.27
C PHE A 151 -8.09 -5.48 -17.86
N PRO A 152 -8.08 -6.47 -18.79
CA PRO A 152 -9.32 -7.06 -19.30
C PRO A 152 -10.19 -7.69 -18.20
N ARG A 153 -9.57 -8.42 -17.26
CA ARG A 153 -10.26 -9.06 -16.12
C ARG A 153 -10.89 -8.04 -15.16
N GLN A 154 -10.20 -6.92 -14.95
CA GLN A 154 -10.77 -5.81 -14.16
C GLN A 154 -12.00 -5.22 -14.85
N LEU A 155 -11.96 -5.04 -16.18
CA LEU A 155 -13.10 -4.55 -16.95
C LEU A 155 -14.27 -5.54 -16.96
N GLU A 156 -14.01 -6.84 -17.07
CA GLU A 156 -15.02 -7.89 -16.98
C GLU A 156 -15.74 -7.86 -15.63
N LEU A 157 -14.99 -7.82 -14.51
CA LEU A 157 -15.59 -7.68 -13.18
C LEU A 157 -16.46 -6.42 -13.07
N ILE A 158 -15.98 -5.29 -13.59
CA ILE A 158 -16.74 -4.03 -13.57
C ILE A 158 -18.03 -4.19 -14.38
N ALA A 159 -17.95 -4.77 -15.58
CA ALA A 159 -19.11 -5.01 -16.44
C ALA A 159 -20.13 -5.93 -15.75
N ASP A 160 -19.69 -7.01 -15.12
CA ASP A 160 -20.55 -7.94 -14.39
C ASP A 160 -21.28 -7.25 -13.23
N ARG A 161 -20.61 -6.33 -12.53
CA ARG A 161 -21.23 -5.53 -11.45
C ARG A 161 -22.34 -4.61 -11.95
N PHE A 162 -22.27 -4.12 -13.19
CA PHE A 162 -23.33 -3.31 -13.79
C PHE A 162 -24.43 -4.16 -14.43
N ALA A 163 -24.07 -5.29 -15.05
CA ALA A 163 -25.01 -6.20 -15.71
C ALA A 163 -25.92 -6.93 -14.71
N SER A 164 -25.42 -7.24 -13.52
CA SER A 164 -26.17 -7.95 -12.47
C SER A 164 -27.24 -7.11 -11.76
N GLY A 165 -27.36 -5.81 -12.06
CA GLY A 165 -28.53 -4.98 -11.77
C GLY A 165 -28.98 -4.87 -10.31
N THR A 166 -28.27 -5.45 -9.35
CA THR A 166 -28.58 -5.33 -7.92
C THR A 166 -27.97 -4.03 -7.42
N VAL A 167 -28.69 -2.94 -7.68
CA VAL A 167 -28.65 -1.77 -6.80
C VAL A 167 -28.99 -2.30 -5.41
N GLN A 168 -27.99 -2.51 -4.56
CA GLN A 168 -28.24 -2.58 -3.11
C GLN A 168 -28.80 -1.21 -2.75
N THR A 169 -30.13 -1.12 -2.61
CA THR A 169 -30.76 0.01 -1.95
C THR A 169 -30.26 0.01 -0.52
N ASP A 170 -29.52 1.05 -0.14
CA ASP A 170 -29.23 1.31 1.27
C ASP A 170 -30.60 1.51 1.95
N PRO A 171 -31.01 0.68 2.92
CA PRO A 171 -32.31 0.82 3.59
C PRO A 171 -32.44 2.12 4.40
N GLU A 172 -31.36 2.91 4.52
CA GLU A 172 -31.35 4.21 5.21
C GLU A 172 -31.80 5.39 4.32
N ARG A 173 -32.08 5.18 3.02
CA ARG A 173 -32.51 6.27 2.11
C ARG A 173 -34.02 6.47 1.97
N GLU A 174 -34.87 5.69 2.64
CA GLU A 174 -36.33 5.80 2.52
C GLU A 174 -37.00 6.65 3.62
N ASN A 175 -36.24 7.29 4.52
CA ASN A 175 -36.79 8.10 5.64
C ASN A 175 -36.26 9.55 5.71
N THR A 176 -35.98 10.18 4.57
CA THR A 176 -35.76 11.64 4.50
C THR A 176 -36.71 12.31 3.52
#